data_AF-A0A8C8YVP6-F1
#
_entry.id   AF-A0A8C8YVP6-F1
#
_cell.length_a   1.000
_cell.length_b   1.000
_cell.length_c   1.000
_cell.angle_alpha   90.00
_cell.angle_beta   90.00
_cell.angle_gamma   90.00
#
_symmetry.space_group_name_H-M   'P 1'
#
loop_
_entity.id
_entity.type
_entity.pdbx_description
1 polymer ?
#
loop_
_entity_poly.entity_id
_entity_poly.type
_entity_poly.pdbx_seq_one_letter_code
_entity_poly.pdbx_strand_id
1 'polypeptide(L)'
;MRATIKRHSEADVEEQRQELKTITRLQEQCRALQIQGMREKSAENKATLALLRSNIRRGAQDWALAKKCDQWTVSRACGKDAPLRLAHCRSTVEVARERLRKYVFDRVNVHNVLIHLVRRRGQKLENMQLELAGLCGQPNASKEEQRLLQVIRQLENNIEKTVVKITTSQQVQLLYLDLLDYLKQVLVGYPTELDKLQNLVANYCSELSDMTVMSQDAMMITDEVKRNMRQGEASFIEERRARENRLNQQKKLIDKIRTKETSEKYRRVSPRPCPAPPPPLLSGRFTPCRGQGSPSSSSSPIRARRTWTILPTG
;
A
#
# COMPACT_ATOMS: atom_id res chain seq x y z
N MET A 1 -7.72 -53.81 172.38
CA MET A 1 -8.61 -52.66 172.07
C MET A 1 -10.02 -53.20 171.76
N ARG A 2 -11.10 -52.42 171.96
CA ARG A 2 -12.47 -52.89 171.66
C ARG A 2 -12.76 -52.79 170.16
N ALA A 3 -13.20 -53.89 169.56
CA ALA A 3 -13.94 -53.92 168.30
C ALA A 3 -15.33 -54.52 168.57
N THR A 4 -16.25 -53.71 169.07
CA THR A 4 -17.60 -54.16 169.47
C THR A 4 -18.47 -54.42 168.25
N ILE A 5 -18.60 -55.71 167.89
CA ILE A 5 -19.52 -56.18 166.86
C ILE A 5 -20.95 -55.84 167.29
N LYS A 6 -21.57 -54.88 166.60
CA LYS A 6 -22.95 -54.44 166.85
C LYS A 6 -23.91 -55.52 166.31
N ARG A 7 -24.46 -56.36 167.20
CA ARG A 7 -25.53 -57.31 166.83
C ARG A 7 -26.78 -56.53 166.41
N HIS A 8 -27.27 -56.78 165.21
CA HIS A 8 -28.55 -56.27 164.71
C HIS A 8 -29.64 -57.29 165.06
N SER A 9 -30.90 -56.87 165.16
CA SER A 9 -32.01 -57.76 165.54
C SER A 9 -32.50 -58.58 164.34
N GLU A 10 -33.09 -59.76 164.59
CA GLU A 10 -33.55 -60.64 163.49
C GLU A 10 -34.66 -60.00 162.65
N ALA A 11 -35.48 -59.12 163.23
CA ALA A 11 -36.49 -58.33 162.52
C ALA A 11 -35.86 -57.34 161.53
N ASP A 12 -34.85 -56.57 161.95
CA ASP A 12 -34.09 -55.61 161.13
C ASP A 12 -33.39 -56.34 159.96
N VAL A 13 -32.89 -57.56 160.20
CA VAL A 13 -32.27 -58.42 159.16
C VAL A 13 -33.30 -59.06 158.21
N GLU A 14 -34.55 -59.29 158.62
CA GLU A 14 -35.63 -59.75 157.72
C GLU A 14 -36.21 -58.61 156.90
N GLU A 15 -36.36 -57.41 157.49
CA GLU A 15 -36.83 -56.20 156.83
C GLU A 15 -35.84 -55.79 155.71
N GLN A 16 -34.54 -55.68 156.03
CA GLN A 16 -33.48 -55.46 155.03
C GLN A 16 -33.46 -56.55 153.94
N ARG A 17 -33.78 -57.81 154.27
CA ARG A 17 -33.87 -58.90 153.27
C ARG A 17 -35.09 -58.72 152.37
N GLN A 18 -36.20 -58.19 152.88
CA GLN A 18 -37.40 -57.90 152.12
C GLN A 18 -37.22 -56.64 151.25
N GLU A 19 -36.53 -55.62 151.73
CA GLU A 19 -36.06 -54.47 150.94
C GLU A 19 -35.13 -54.90 149.81
N LEU A 20 -34.11 -55.74 150.08
CA LEU A 20 -33.21 -56.23 149.05
C LEU A 20 -33.94 -57.07 147.99
N LYS A 21 -34.97 -57.86 148.37
CA LYS A 21 -35.85 -58.55 147.40
C LYS A 21 -36.67 -57.57 146.56
N THR A 22 -37.27 -56.53 147.14
CA THR A 22 -38.07 -55.55 146.39
C THR A 22 -37.21 -54.66 145.51
N ILE A 23 -36.04 -54.21 145.98
CA ILE A 23 -35.03 -53.48 145.17
C ILE A 23 -34.54 -54.35 144.01
N THR A 24 -34.22 -55.63 144.26
CA THR A 24 -33.80 -56.56 143.18
C THR A 24 -34.90 -56.74 142.15
N ARG A 25 -36.14 -57.02 142.58
CA ARG A 25 -37.31 -57.12 141.70
C ARG A 25 -37.56 -55.84 140.89
N LEU A 26 -37.43 -54.66 141.51
CA LEU A 26 -37.57 -53.38 140.82
C LEU A 26 -36.45 -53.15 139.81
N GLN A 27 -35.19 -53.48 140.15
CA GLN A 27 -34.09 -53.41 139.19
C GLN A 27 -34.28 -54.38 138.02
N GLU A 28 -34.77 -55.60 138.26
CA GLU A 28 -35.11 -56.57 137.21
C GLU A 28 -36.25 -56.07 136.32
N GLN A 29 -37.30 -55.48 136.91
CA GLN A 29 -38.40 -54.85 136.16
C GLN A 29 -37.92 -53.63 135.34
N CYS A 30 -37.07 -52.77 135.90
CA CYS A 30 -36.48 -51.65 135.16
C CYS A 30 -35.59 -52.13 134.00
N ARG A 31 -34.74 -53.16 134.22
CA ARG A 31 -33.94 -53.78 133.16
C ARG A 31 -34.83 -54.40 132.07
N ALA A 32 -35.90 -55.09 132.46
CA ALA A 32 -36.86 -55.69 131.51
C ALA A 32 -37.56 -54.63 130.66
N LEU A 33 -38.07 -53.55 131.27
CA LEU A 33 -38.69 -52.42 130.57
C LEU A 33 -37.69 -51.68 129.67
N GLN A 34 -36.44 -51.50 130.11
CA GLN A 34 -35.39 -50.89 129.29
C GLN A 34 -35.03 -51.77 128.08
N ILE A 35 -34.94 -53.10 128.26
CA ILE A 35 -34.74 -54.06 127.17
C ILE A 35 -35.94 -54.06 126.21
N GLN A 36 -37.17 -53.96 126.73
CA GLN A 36 -38.39 -53.85 125.92
C GLN A 36 -38.39 -52.58 125.08
N GLY A 37 -38.22 -51.40 125.68
CA GLY A 37 -38.20 -50.13 124.95
C GLY A 37 -37.05 -50.03 123.93
N MET A 38 -35.90 -50.66 124.21
CA MET A 38 -34.80 -50.79 123.24
C MET A 38 -35.13 -51.76 122.09
N ARG A 39 -35.87 -52.85 122.36
CA ARG A 39 -36.37 -53.77 121.32
C ARG A 39 -37.44 -53.10 120.45
N GLU A 40 -38.35 -52.35 121.05
CA GLU A 40 -39.42 -51.61 120.36
C GLU A 40 -38.81 -50.53 119.44
N LYS A 41 -37.91 -49.67 119.95
CA LYS A 41 -37.16 -48.72 119.11
C LYS A 41 -36.30 -49.41 118.05
N SER A 42 -35.75 -50.60 118.31
CA SER A 42 -35.05 -51.39 117.29
C SER A 42 -35.99 -51.91 116.19
N ALA A 43 -37.22 -52.31 116.54
CA ALA A 43 -38.24 -52.73 115.58
C ALA A 43 -38.77 -51.55 114.76
N GLU A 44 -39.03 -50.41 115.39
CA GLU A 44 -39.41 -49.15 114.74
C GLU A 44 -38.34 -48.66 113.76
N ASN A 45 -37.06 -48.64 114.18
CA ASN A 45 -35.94 -48.30 113.32
C ASN A 45 -35.75 -49.30 112.16
N LYS A 46 -36.07 -50.58 112.35
CA LYS A 46 -36.09 -51.56 111.24
C LYS A 46 -37.24 -51.30 110.27
N ALA A 47 -38.42 -50.94 110.77
CA ALA A 47 -39.58 -50.60 109.94
C ALA A 47 -39.36 -49.32 109.12
N THR A 48 -38.84 -48.25 109.73
CA THR A 48 -38.52 -47.00 109.02
C THR A 48 -37.40 -47.20 107.99
N LEU A 49 -36.34 -47.95 108.33
CA LEU A 49 -35.31 -48.33 107.34
C LEU A 49 -35.87 -49.17 106.18
N ALA A 50 -36.80 -50.09 106.45
CA ALA A 50 -37.47 -50.86 105.40
C ALA A 50 -38.33 -49.97 104.48
N LEU A 51 -39.06 -49.01 105.05
CA LEU A 51 -39.84 -48.01 104.30
C LEU A 51 -38.95 -47.11 103.44
N LEU A 52 -37.88 -46.54 104.02
CA LEU A 52 -36.92 -45.71 103.27
C LEU A 52 -36.26 -46.49 102.13
N ARG A 53 -35.84 -47.74 102.36
CA ARG A 53 -35.33 -48.64 101.31
C ARG A 53 -36.39 -48.99 100.27
N SER A 54 -37.68 -49.00 100.61
CA SER A 54 -38.77 -49.16 99.65
C SER A 54 -38.91 -47.92 98.78
N ASN A 55 -38.94 -46.73 99.39
CA ASN A 55 -39.09 -45.46 98.69
C ASN A 55 -37.91 -45.14 97.76
N ILE A 56 -36.67 -45.42 98.17
CA ILE A 56 -35.47 -45.27 97.32
C ILE A 56 -35.54 -46.21 96.10
N ARG A 57 -35.96 -47.47 96.28
CA ARG A 57 -36.11 -48.42 95.17
C ARG A 57 -37.23 -48.01 94.22
N ARG A 58 -38.33 -47.47 94.73
CA ARG A 58 -39.44 -46.92 93.91
C ARG A 58 -38.96 -45.72 93.10
N GLY A 59 -38.38 -44.70 93.74
CA GLY A 59 -37.86 -43.51 93.04
C GLY A 59 -36.79 -43.83 91.98
N ALA A 60 -35.96 -44.86 92.21
CA ALA A 60 -35.01 -45.34 91.21
C ALA A 60 -35.71 -46.01 90.00
N GLN A 61 -36.81 -46.73 90.21
CA GLN A 61 -37.66 -47.28 89.15
C GLN A 61 -38.40 -46.16 88.39
N ASP A 62 -38.99 -45.21 89.11
CA ASP A 62 -39.72 -44.07 88.54
C ASP A 62 -38.80 -43.20 87.66
N TRP A 63 -37.58 -42.91 88.12
CA TRP A 63 -36.56 -42.20 87.34
C TRP A 63 -36.12 -42.99 86.10
N ALA A 64 -35.96 -44.32 86.22
CA ALA A 64 -35.62 -45.18 85.09
C ALA A 64 -36.76 -45.30 84.06
N LEU A 65 -38.02 -45.16 84.49
CA LEU A 65 -39.19 -45.07 83.60
C LEU A 65 -39.25 -43.70 82.91
N ALA A 66 -39.15 -42.60 83.66
CA ALA A 66 -39.13 -41.24 83.12
C ALA A 66 -38.04 -41.08 82.04
N LYS A 67 -36.82 -41.55 82.32
CA LYS A 67 -35.70 -41.52 81.36
C LYS A 67 -35.96 -42.32 80.09
N LYS A 68 -36.71 -43.43 80.15
CA LYS A 68 -37.12 -44.19 78.96
C LYS A 68 -38.20 -43.45 78.16
N CYS A 69 -39.16 -42.84 78.84
CA CYS A 69 -40.19 -42.00 78.23
C CYS A 69 -39.58 -40.80 77.50
N ASP A 70 -38.60 -40.13 78.11
CA ASP A 70 -37.82 -39.05 77.51
C ASP A 70 -37.08 -39.54 76.25
N GLN A 71 -36.28 -40.60 76.40
CA GLN A 71 -35.50 -41.17 75.29
C GLN A 71 -36.39 -41.57 74.10
N TRP A 72 -37.56 -42.16 74.34
CA TRP A 72 -38.54 -42.50 73.31
C TRP A 72 -39.16 -41.26 72.66
N THR A 73 -39.61 -40.29 73.47
CA THR A 73 -40.23 -39.04 73.01
C THR A 73 -39.27 -38.25 72.12
N VAL A 74 -38.03 -38.08 72.57
CA VAL A 74 -36.95 -37.42 71.83
C VAL A 74 -36.60 -38.18 70.55
N SER A 75 -36.54 -39.53 70.60
CA SER A 75 -36.27 -40.34 69.41
C SER A 75 -37.39 -40.26 68.37
N ARG A 76 -38.65 -40.16 68.81
CA ARG A 76 -39.82 -39.95 67.95
C ARG A 76 -39.81 -38.55 67.33
N ALA A 77 -39.47 -37.52 68.10
CA ALA A 77 -39.38 -36.14 67.62
C ALA A 77 -38.25 -35.92 66.60
N CYS A 78 -37.13 -36.64 66.71
CA CYS A 78 -36.03 -36.57 65.73
C CYS A 78 -36.31 -37.38 64.44
N GLY A 79 -37.37 -38.19 64.40
CA GLY A 79 -37.78 -38.94 63.21
C GLY A 79 -36.67 -39.82 62.61
N LYS A 80 -36.33 -39.55 61.34
CA LYS A 80 -35.30 -40.28 60.58
C LYS A 80 -33.89 -39.67 60.69
N ASP A 81 -33.72 -38.46 61.24
CA ASP A 81 -32.42 -37.80 61.34
C ASP A 81 -31.54 -38.46 62.42
N ALA A 82 -30.80 -39.50 62.02
CA ALA A 82 -29.95 -40.27 62.91
C ALA A 82 -28.90 -39.42 63.67
N PRO A 83 -28.21 -38.43 63.07
CA PRO A 83 -27.27 -37.57 63.80
C PRO A 83 -27.96 -36.72 64.87
N LEU A 84 -29.13 -36.15 64.53
CA LEU A 84 -29.93 -35.31 65.42
C LEU A 84 -30.46 -36.13 66.60
N ARG A 85 -30.95 -37.34 66.33
CA ARG A 85 -31.39 -38.31 67.35
C ARG A 85 -30.25 -38.72 68.30
N LEU A 86 -29.06 -38.99 67.77
CA LEU A 86 -27.88 -39.34 68.58
C LEU A 86 -27.44 -38.17 69.48
N ALA A 87 -27.43 -36.93 68.96
CA ALA A 87 -27.05 -35.74 69.74
C ALA A 87 -27.99 -35.47 70.94
N HIS A 88 -29.23 -35.94 70.90
CA HIS A 88 -30.24 -35.71 71.93
C HIS A 88 -30.55 -36.93 72.82
N CYS A 89 -30.03 -38.12 72.53
CA CYS A 89 -30.44 -39.40 73.14
C CYS A 89 -30.28 -39.53 74.67
N ARG A 90 -29.58 -38.59 75.32
CA ARG A 90 -29.42 -38.51 76.80
C ARG A 90 -29.98 -37.22 77.41
N SER A 91 -30.72 -36.42 76.64
CA SER A 91 -31.35 -35.17 77.10
C SER A 91 -32.75 -35.44 77.68
N THR A 92 -33.22 -34.57 78.58
CA THR A 92 -34.66 -34.51 78.89
C THR A 92 -35.45 -33.94 77.71
N VAL A 93 -36.78 -34.09 77.71
CA VAL A 93 -37.65 -33.61 76.63
C VAL A 93 -37.53 -32.09 76.44
N GLU A 94 -37.35 -31.30 77.49
CA GLU A 94 -37.24 -29.83 77.44
C GLU A 94 -35.96 -29.39 76.72
N VAL A 95 -34.83 -29.98 77.11
CA VAL A 95 -33.52 -29.67 76.53
C VAL A 95 -33.46 -30.10 75.06
N ALA A 96 -34.05 -31.25 74.73
CA ALA A 96 -34.19 -31.69 73.34
C ALA A 96 -35.12 -30.77 72.54
N ARG A 97 -36.28 -30.40 73.09
CA ARG A 97 -37.27 -29.50 72.45
C ARG A 97 -36.65 -28.15 72.10
N GLU A 98 -35.85 -27.57 72.99
CA GLU A 98 -35.24 -26.26 72.74
C GLU A 98 -34.11 -26.31 71.72
N ARG A 99 -33.27 -27.35 71.76
CA ARG A 99 -32.26 -27.58 70.72
C ARG A 99 -32.87 -27.87 69.35
N LEU A 100 -33.98 -28.62 69.29
CA LEU A 100 -34.73 -28.88 68.06
C LEU A 100 -35.38 -27.61 67.51
N ARG A 101 -35.99 -26.77 68.36
CA ARG A 101 -36.48 -25.43 67.99
C ARG A 101 -35.37 -24.59 67.34
N LYS A 102 -34.22 -24.49 67.99
CA LYS A 102 -33.06 -23.75 67.46
C LYS A 102 -32.58 -24.34 66.12
N TYR A 103 -32.41 -25.66 66.02
CA TYR A 103 -32.00 -26.30 64.76
C TYR A 103 -32.97 -26.00 63.60
N VAL A 104 -34.28 -26.03 63.85
CA VAL A 104 -35.28 -25.66 62.83
C VAL A 104 -35.18 -24.17 62.47
N PHE A 105 -35.01 -23.28 63.45
CA PHE A 105 -34.83 -21.84 63.21
C PHE A 105 -33.56 -21.56 62.38
N ASP A 106 -32.42 -22.13 62.77
CA ASP A 106 -31.13 -21.98 62.08
C ASP A 106 -31.23 -22.50 60.63
N ARG A 107 -31.90 -23.65 60.41
CA ARG A 107 -32.20 -24.21 59.08
C ARG A 107 -33.08 -23.27 58.23
N VAL A 108 -34.15 -22.72 58.80
CA VAL A 108 -35.04 -21.77 58.10
C VAL A 108 -34.32 -20.47 57.77
N ASN A 109 -33.47 -19.96 58.67
CA ASN A 109 -32.68 -18.76 58.43
C ASN A 109 -31.70 -18.94 57.26
N VAL A 110 -30.97 -20.08 57.23
CA VAL A 110 -30.11 -20.45 56.08
C VAL A 110 -30.92 -20.57 54.79
N HIS A 111 -32.11 -21.19 54.84
CA HIS A 111 -32.98 -21.32 53.67
C HIS A 111 -33.46 -19.94 53.14
N ASN A 112 -33.84 -19.02 54.02
CA ASN A 112 -34.22 -17.66 53.65
C ASN A 112 -33.06 -16.91 52.97
N VAL A 113 -31.85 -16.97 53.53
CA VAL A 113 -30.64 -16.38 52.92
C VAL A 113 -30.38 -16.96 51.53
N LEU A 114 -30.52 -18.28 51.35
CA LEU A 114 -30.39 -18.93 50.05
C LEU A 114 -31.46 -18.47 49.05
N ILE A 115 -32.73 -18.31 49.47
CA ILE A 115 -33.80 -17.75 48.62
C ILE A 115 -33.45 -16.33 48.15
N HIS A 116 -32.97 -15.45 49.05
CA HIS A 116 -32.56 -14.10 48.68
C HIS A 116 -31.39 -14.10 47.69
N LEU A 117 -30.41 -14.98 47.87
CA LEU A 117 -29.27 -15.14 46.95
C LEU A 117 -29.70 -15.68 45.58
N VAL A 118 -30.61 -16.65 45.53
CA VAL A 118 -31.16 -17.19 44.27
C VAL A 118 -31.95 -16.10 43.51
N ARG A 119 -32.83 -15.35 44.19
CA ARG A 119 -33.57 -14.22 43.58
C ARG A 119 -32.64 -13.16 43.00
N ARG A 120 -31.60 -12.75 43.76
CA ARG A 120 -30.62 -11.75 43.29
C ARG A 120 -29.80 -12.24 42.10
N ARG A 121 -29.49 -13.55 42.03
CA ARG A 121 -28.82 -14.17 40.88
C ARG A 121 -29.73 -14.23 39.65
N GLY A 122 -31.01 -14.58 39.82
CA GLY A 122 -32.02 -14.53 38.76
C GLY A 122 -32.13 -13.14 38.13
N GLN A 123 -32.29 -12.10 38.96
CA GLN A 123 -32.35 -10.70 38.50
C GLN A 123 -31.13 -10.26 37.69
N LYS A 124 -29.89 -10.63 38.07
CA LYS A 124 -28.72 -10.30 37.24
C LYS A 124 -28.63 -11.17 35.97
N LEU A 125 -29.13 -12.42 35.98
CA LEU A 125 -29.25 -13.24 34.78
C LEU A 125 -30.21 -12.58 33.77
N GLU A 126 -31.41 -12.21 34.22
CA GLU A 126 -32.45 -11.52 33.45
C GLU A 126 -31.92 -10.21 32.86
N ASN A 127 -31.25 -9.38 33.66
CA ASN A 127 -30.63 -8.15 33.18
C ASN A 127 -29.55 -8.41 32.11
N MET A 128 -28.68 -9.42 32.28
CA MET A 128 -27.68 -9.77 31.25
C MET A 128 -28.31 -10.35 29.99
N GLN A 129 -29.42 -11.08 30.11
CA GLN A 129 -30.18 -11.58 28.96
C GLN A 129 -30.85 -10.43 28.19
N LEU A 130 -31.35 -9.41 28.89
CA LEU A 130 -31.88 -8.18 28.27
C LEU A 130 -30.76 -7.34 27.62
N GLU A 131 -29.60 -7.19 28.28
CA GLU A 131 -28.40 -6.55 27.71
C GLU A 131 -27.98 -7.26 26.40
N LEU A 132 -27.89 -8.60 26.42
CA LEU A 132 -27.54 -9.40 25.24
C LEU A 132 -28.60 -9.36 24.13
N ALA A 133 -29.90 -9.45 24.48
CA ALA A 133 -30.98 -9.34 23.50
C ALA A 133 -31.02 -7.95 22.85
N GLY A 134 -30.75 -6.89 23.62
CA GLY A 134 -30.64 -5.51 23.10
C GLY A 134 -29.46 -5.30 22.17
N LEU A 135 -28.35 -6.03 22.37
CA LEU A 135 -27.19 -6.04 21.46
C LEU A 135 -27.46 -6.88 20.20
N CYS A 136 -27.93 -8.13 20.34
CA CYS A 136 -28.27 -9.00 19.20
C CYS A 136 -29.46 -8.49 18.38
N GLY A 137 -30.29 -7.64 18.95
CA GLY A 137 -31.38 -6.93 18.27
C GLY A 137 -30.95 -5.65 17.53
N GLN A 138 -29.69 -5.23 17.64
CA GLN A 138 -29.16 -4.19 16.75
C GLN A 138 -28.99 -4.78 15.34
N PRO A 139 -29.26 -4.02 14.27
CA PRO A 139 -28.96 -4.47 12.92
C PRO A 139 -27.44 -4.64 12.76
N ASN A 140 -27.00 -5.85 12.33
CA ASN A 140 -25.60 -6.24 12.05
C ASN A 140 -24.97 -5.52 10.83
N ALA A 141 -25.37 -4.28 10.60
CA ALA A 141 -24.77 -3.34 9.67
C ALA A 141 -24.88 -1.96 10.33
N SER A 142 -23.95 -1.70 11.25
CA SER A 142 -23.71 -0.36 11.79
C SER A 142 -23.60 0.62 10.62
N LYS A 143 -24.09 1.85 10.82
CA LYS A 143 -23.91 2.93 9.84
C LYS A 143 -22.43 3.15 9.51
N GLU A 144 -21.53 2.80 10.42
CA GLU A 144 -20.09 2.85 10.21
C GLU A 144 -19.57 1.69 9.34
N GLU A 145 -20.09 0.47 9.48
CA GLU A 145 -19.73 -0.65 8.59
C GLU A 145 -20.20 -0.38 7.15
N GLN A 146 -21.38 0.21 6.98
CA GLN A 146 -21.88 0.64 5.67
C GLN A 146 -21.00 1.73 5.05
N ARG A 147 -20.51 2.70 5.85
CA ARG A 147 -19.53 3.72 5.42
C ARG A 147 -18.19 3.09 5.03
N LEU A 148 -17.67 2.17 5.84
CA LEU A 148 -16.41 1.47 5.57
C LEU A 148 -16.49 0.67 4.26
N LEU A 149 -17.59 -0.05 4.02
CA LEU A 149 -17.84 -0.74 2.74
C LEU A 149 -17.93 0.23 1.54
N GLN A 150 -18.49 1.43 1.73
CA GLN A 150 -18.50 2.46 0.69
C GLN A 150 -17.10 3.04 0.42
N VAL A 151 -16.29 3.25 1.47
CA VAL A 151 -14.89 3.70 1.36
C VAL A 151 -14.03 2.65 0.66
N ILE A 152 -14.17 1.37 1.02
CA ILE A 152 -13.47 0.24 0.36
C ILE A 152 -13.76 0.26 -1.15
N ARG A 153 -15.05 0.28 -1.54
CA ARG A 153 -15.45 0.37 -2.96
C ARG A 153 -14.88 1.59 -3.67
N GLN A 154 -14.79 2.74 -3.00
CA GLN A 154 -14.22 3.94 -3.60
C GLN A 154 -12.70 3.83 -3.79
N LEU A 155 -12.00 3.17 -2.87
CA LEU A 155 -10.56 2.91 -2.97
C LEU A 155 -10.25 1.89 -4.07
N GLU A 156 -11.01 0.79 -4.15
CA GLU A 156 -10.91 -0.22 -5.23
C GLU A 156 -11.05 0.43 -6.61
N ASN A 157 -12.12 1.21 -6.81
CA ASN A 157 -12.36 1.99 -8.04
C ASN A 157 -11.23 2.99 -8.36
N ASN A 158 -10.59 3.57 -7.35
CA ASN A 158 -9.48 4.53 -7.55
C ASN A 158 -8.17 3.81 -7.89
N ILE A 159 -7.91 2.65 -7.30
CA ILE A 159 -6.76 1.80 -7.59
C ILE A 159 -6.86 1.28 -9.04
N GLU A 160 -7.99 0.72 -9.44
CA GLU A 160 -8.21 0.20 -10.80
C GLU A 160 -7.99 1.29 -11.87
N LYS A 161 -8.59 2.48 -11.69
CA LYS A 161 -8.37 3.64 -12.57
C LYS A 161 -6.91 4.08 -12.62
N THR A 162 -6.15 3.89 -11.54
CA THR A 162 -4.72 4.22 -11.49
C THR A 162 -3.88 3.17 -12.21
N VAL A 163 -4.19 1.88 -12.05
CA VAL A 163 -3.57 0.79 -12.81
C VAL A 163 -3.80 0.97 -14.32
N VAL A 164 -5.02 1.26 -14.77
CA VAL A 164 -5.33 1.52 -16.19
C VAL A 164 -4.54 2.72 -16.73
N LYS A 165 -4.39 3.79 -15.95
CA LYS A 165 -3.55 4.95 -16.33
C LYS A 165 -2.07 4.60 -16.44
N ILE A 166 -1.55 3.77 -15.53
CA ILE A 166 -0.15 3.31 -15.58
C ILE A 166 0.08 2.48 -16.84
N THR A 167 -0.76 1.47 -17.10
CA THR A 167 -0.65 0.59 -18.27
C THR A 167 -0.72 1.37 -19.59
N THR A 168 -1.67 2.30 -19.74
CA THR A 168 -1.77 3.11 -20.97
C THR A 168 -0.61 4.10 -21.12
N SER A 169 -0.10 4.68 -20.02
CA SER A 169 1.10 5.52 -20.05
C SER A 169 2.35 4.73 -20.46
N GLN A 170 2.49 3.49 -19.98
CA GLN A 170 3.57 2.58 -20.36
C GLN A 170 3.50 2.17 -21.84
N GLN A 171 2.30 1.87 -22.36
CA GLN A 171 2.10 1.58 -23.79
C GLN A 171 2.49 2.77 -24.68
N VAL A 172 2.10 3.99 -24.29
CA VAL A 172 2.48 5.22 -24.99
C VAL A 172 3.99 5.49 -24.89
N GLN A 173 4.61 5.24 -23.73
CA GLN A 173 6.06 5.37 -23.55
C GLN A 173 6.84 4.41 -24.46
N LEU A 174 6.42 3.15 -24.56
CA LEU A 174 7.04 2.16 -25.46
C LEU A 174 6.95 2.61 -26.93
N LEU A 175 5.76 3.05 -27.38
CA LEU A 175 5.57 3.57 -28.73
C LEU A 175 6.49 4.76 -29.06
N TYR A 176 6.73 5.66 -28.10
CA TYR A 176 7.68 6.77 -28.28
C TYR A 176 9.15 6.32 -28.31
N LEU A 177 9.52 5.25 -27.61
CA LEU A 177 10.86 4.67 -27.67
C LEU A 177 11.09 3.96 -29.01
N ASP A 178 10.13 3.15 -29.47
CA ASP A 178 10.18 2.47 -30.77
C ASP A 178 10.31 3.48 -31.93
N LEU A 179 9.51 4.57 -31.88
CA LEU A 179 9.59 5.66 -32.85
C LEU A 179 10.94 6.39 -32.80
N LEU A 180 11.47 6.65 -31.60
CA LEU A 180 12.78 7.30 -31.43
C LEU A 180 13.91 6.44 -31.99
N ASP A 181 13.88 5.13 -31.78
CA ASP A 181 14.91 4.21 -32.28
C ASP A 181 14.80 3.98 -33.80
N TYR A 182 13.58 3.96 -34.36
CA TYR A 182 13.38 4.05 -35.81
C TYR A 182 13.97 5.34 -36.40
N LEU A 183 13.70 6.50 -35.78
CA LEU A 183 14.25 7.78 -36.24
C LEU A 183 15.78 7.83 -36.16
N LYS A 184 16.40 7.22 -35.13
CA LYS A 184 17.86 7.05 -35.07
C LYS A 184 18.38 6.19 -36.22
N GLN A 185 17.73 5.08 -36.55
CA GLN A 185 18.14 4.20 -37.66
C GLN A 185 18.08 4.93 -39.00
N VAL A 186 17.01 5.70 -39.26
CA VAL A 186 16.90 6.55 -40.46
C VAL A 186 17.99 7.64 -40.46
N LEU A 187 18.26 8.27 -39.31
CA LEU A 187 19.27 9.33 -39.19
C LEU A 187 20.70 8.86 -39.53
N VAL A 188 21.04 7.61 -39.20
CA VAL A 188 22.33 6.99 -39.56
C VAL A 188 22.51 6.82 -41.08
N GLY A 189 21.42 6.76 -41.85
CA GLY A 189 21.47 6.67 -43.31
C GLY A 189 21.87 7.99 -44.00
N TYR A 190 21.40 9.14 -43.49
CA TYR A 190 21.55 10.43 -44.18
C TYR A 190 23.00 10.86 -44.48
N PRO A 191 24.00 10.71 -43.59
CA PRO A 191 25.39 11.02 -43.91
C PRO A 191 25.88 10.29 -45.16
N THR A 192 25.54 8.99 -45.29
CA THR A 192 25.98 8.16 -46.41
C THR A 192 25.39 8.62 -47.74
N GLU A 193 24.14 9.08 -47.77
CA GLU A 193 23.54 9.65 -48.99
C GLU A 193 24.05 11.07 -49.28
N LEU A 194 24.34 11.86 -48.25
CA LEU A 194 24.94 13.19 -48.39
C LEU A 194 26.36 13.10 -48.97
N ASP A 195 27.17 12.14 -48.49
CA ASP A 195 28.52 11.87 -49.00
C ASP A 195 28.47 11.48 -50.48
N LYS A 196 27.54 10.61 -50.91
CA LYS A 196 27.35 10.28 -52.34
C LYS A 196 27.04 11.51 -53.18
N LEU A 197 26.11 12.36 -52.72
CA LEU A 197 25.73 13.59 -53.42
C LEU A 197 26.90 14.59 -53.48
N GLN A 198 27.66 14.74 -52.40
CA GLN A 198 28.82 15.63 -52.34
C GLN A 198 29.95 15.15 -53.27
N ASN A 199 30.21 13.84 -53.33
CA ASN A 199 31.17 13.26 -54.28
C ASN A 199 30.70 13.44 -55.74
N LEU A 200 29.40 13.27 -56.02
CA LEU A 200 28.86 13.49 -57.36
C LEU A 200 28.99 14.96 -57.81
N VAL A 201 28.74 15.92 -56.91
CA VAL A 201 28.96 17.35 -57.18
C VAL A 201 30.44 17.65 -57.40
N ALA A 202 31.35 17.07 -56.62
CA ALA A 202 32.79 17.25 -56.80
C ALA A 202 33.28 16.74 -58.16
N ASN A 203 32.76 15.59 -58.62
CA ASN A 203 33.06 15.03 -59.95
C ASN A 203 32.58 15.98 -61.07
N TYR A 204 31.33 16.45 -61.03
CA TYR A 204 30.85 17.42 -62.02
C TYR A 204 31.62 18.74 -61.99
N CYS A 205 32.06 19.21 -60.82
CA CYS A 205 32.90 20.40 -60.72
C CYS A 205 34.30 20.22 -61.35
N SER A 206 34.89 19.02 -61.26
CA SER A 206 36.15 18.72 -61.95
C SER A 206 35.97 18.59 -63.46
N GLU A 207 34.95 17.84 -63.93
CA GLU A 207 34.62 17.74 -65.36
C GLU A 207 34.38 19.12 -66.02
N LEU A 208 33.64 20.02 -65.34
CA LEU A 208 33.42 21.38 -65.81
C LEU A 208 34.70 22.24 -65.78
N SER A 209 35.59 22.02 -64.81
CA SER A 209 36.90 22.69 -64.76
C SER A 209 37.80 22.27 -65.92
N ASP A 210 37.92 20.96 -66.16
CA ASP A 210 38.74 20.41 -67.24
C ASP A 210 38.24 20.87 -68.62
N MET A 211 36.93 20.82 -68.86
CA MET A 211 36.33 21.36 -70.08
C MET A 211 36.53 22.87 -70.23
N THR A 212 36.56 23.63 -69.11
CA THR A 212 36.84 25.07 -69.12
C THR A 212 38.29 25.36 -69.50
N VAL A 213 39.26 24.58 -68.99
CA VAL A 213 40.68 24.67 -69.39
C VAL A 213 40.84 24.34 -70.88
N MET A 214 40.27 23.21 -71.34
CA MET A 214 40.31 22.83 -72.76
C MET A 214 39.70 23.91 -73.68
N SER A 215 38.63 24.59 -73.23
CA SER A 215 38.02 25.69 -73.98
C SER A 215 38.92 26.93 -74.05
N GLN A 216 39.62 27.26 -72.96
CA GLN A 216 40.60 28.35 -72.92
C GLN A 216 41.81 28.05 -73.81
N ASP A 217 42.36 26.83 -73.75
CA ASP A 217 43.45 26.39 -74.62
C ASP A 217 43.06 26.44 -76.11
N ALA A 218 41.87 25.92 -76.46
CA ALA A 218 41.36 25.98 -77.82
C ALA A 218 41.19 27.43 -78.31
N MET A 219 40.75 28.35 -77.45
CA MET A 219 40.66 29.78 -77.76
C MET A 219 42.05 30.41 -77.95
N MET A 220 43.01 30.10 -77.06
CA MET A 220 44.39 30.60 -77.14
C MET A 220 45.10 30.13 -78.41
N ILE A 221 44.99 28.83 -78.76
CA ILE A 221 45.50 28.26 -80.01
C ILE A 221 44.85 28.97 -81.21
N THR A 222 43.53 29.16 -81.18
CA THR A 222 42.78 29.81 -82.26
C THR A 222 43.23 31.26 -82.48
N ASP A 223 43.45 32.03 -81.41
CA ASP A 223 43.90 33.42 -81.50
C ASP A 223 45.39 33.54 -81.84
N GLU A 224 46.23 32.58 -81.45
CA GLU A 224 47.63 32.50 -81.88
C GLU A 224 47.74 32.13 -83.37
N VAL A 225 46.90 31.21 -83.88
CA VAL A 225 46.80 30.93 -85.32
C VAL A 225 46.35 32.17 -86.09
N LYS A 226 45.34 32.92 -85.61
CA LYS A 226 44.93 34.21 -86.22
C LYS A 226 46.07 35.25 -86.19
N ARG A 227 46.85 35.31 -85.11
CA ARG A 227 47.99 36.23 -84.95
C ARG A 227 49.09 35.93 -85.97
N ASN A 228 49.51 34.67 -86.06
CA ASN A 228 50.50 34.22 -87.03
C ASN A 228 50.03 34.39 -88.48
N MET A 229 48.74 34.13 -88.78
CA MET A 229 48.18 34.37 -90.11
C MET A 229 48.28 35.84 -90.51
N ARG A 230 47.85 36.77 -89.64
CA ARG A 230 47.94 38.23 -89.89
C ARG A 230 49.39 38.72 -90.03
N GLN A 231 50.31 38.15 -89.25
CA GLN A 231 51.75 38.45 -89.35
C GLN A 231 52.34 37.94 -90.68
N GLY A 232 51.92 36.75 -91.13
CA GLY A 232 52.21 36.21 -92.46
C GLY A 232 51.70 37.12 -93.58
N GLU A 233 50.43 37.51 -93.52
CA GLU A 233 49.81 38.45 -94.48
C GLU A 233 50.55 39.79 -94.52
N ALA A 234 50.86 40.38 -93.37
CA ALA A 234 51.58 41.65 -93.28
C ALA A 234 52.98 41.56 -93.90
N SER A 235 53.77 40.55 -93.52
CA SER A 235 55.12 40.35 -94.05
C SER A 235 55.13 40.07 -95.56
N PHE A 236 54.15 39.32 -96.08
CA PHE A 236 53.97 39.10 -97.51
C PHE A 236 53.57 40.38 -98.27
N ILE A 237 52.71 41.23 -97.69
CA ILE A 237 52.34 42.53 -98.27
C ILE A 237 53.55 43.48 -98.28
N GLU A 238 54.37 43.49 -97.23
CA GLU A 238 55.60 44.29 -97.18
C GLU A 238 56.64 43.80 -98.17
N GLU A 239 56.84 42.48 -98.30
CA GLU A 239 57.75 41.91 -99.29
C GLU A 239 57.28 42.23 -100.72
N ARG A 240 55.98 42.10 -100.99
CA ARG A 240 55.38 42.49 -102.28
C ARG A 240 55.60 43.97 -102.58
N ARG A 241 55.36 44.86 -101.61
CA ARG A 241 55.64 46.31 -101.73
C ARG A 241 57.12 46.57 -101.99
N ALA A 242 58.04 45.86 -101.33
CA ALA A 242 59.47 46.00 -101.54
C ALA A 242 59.89 45.55 -102.96
N ARG A 243 59.37 44.40 -103.44
CA ARG A 243 59.56 43.90 -104.81
C ARG A 243 59.02 44.90 -105.84
N GLU A 244 57.80 45.41 -105.64
CA GLU A 244 57.16 46.37 -106.55
C GLU A 244 57.83 47.76 -106.54
N ASN A 245 58.35 48.21 -105.40
CA ASN A 245 59.17 49.42 -105.32
C ASN A 245 60.49 49.28 -106.09
N ARG A 246 61.18 48.13 -105.99
CA ARG A 246 62.37 47.83 -106.80
C ARG A 246 62.04 47.83 -108.30
N LEU A 247 60.92 47.20 -108.69
CA LEU A 247 60.44 47.20 -110.09
C LEU A 247 60.13 48.62 -110.58
N ASN A 248 59.49 49.45 -109.77
CA ASN A 248 59.16 50.83 -110.12
C ASN A 248 60.40 51.76 -110.14
N GLN A 249 61.44 51.47 -109.37
CA GLN A 249 62.76 52.11 -109.51
C GLN A 249 63.40 51.75 -110.86
N GLN A 250 63.38 50.47 -111.25
CA GLN A 250 63.88 50.02 -112.56
C GLN A 250 63.09 50.65 -113.73
N LYS A 251 61.74 50.69 -113.68
CA LYS A 251 60.90 51.39 -114.67
C LYS A 251 61.29 52.87 -114.78
N LYS A 252 61.43 53.58 -113.65
CA LYS A 252 61.86 54.99 -113.64
C LYS A 252 63.26 55.22 -114.24
N LEU A 253 64.14 54.22 -114.27
CA LEU A 253 65.41 54.29 -115.00
C LEU A 253 65.20 54.09 -116.50
N ILE A 254 64.36 53.14 -116.91
CA ILE A 254 63.98 52.90 -118.32
C ILE A 254 63.29 54.14 -118.92
N ASP A 255 62.36 54.75 -118.20
CA ASP A 255 61.66 55.96 -118.66
C ASP A 255 62.60 57.18 -118.70
N LYS A 256 63.61 57.24 -117.82
CA LYS A 256 64.71 58.23 -117.91
C LYS A 256 65.62 58.01 -119.11
N ILE A 257 65.80 56.77 -119.58
CA ILE A 257 66.51 56.48 -120.82
C ILE A 257 65.66 56.95 -122.01
N ARG A 258 64.38 56.55 -122.09
CA ARG A 258 63.46 56.95 -123.17
C ARG A 258 63.25 58.46 -123.29
N THR A 259 63.19 59.17 -122.17
CA THR A 259 63.08 60.65 -122.16
C THR A 259 64.38 61.34 -122.56
N LYS A 260 65.55 60.75 -122.27
CA LYS A 260 66.83 61.21 -122.85
C LYS A 260 66.88 60.98 -124.36
N GLU A 261 66.59 59.77 -124.83
CA GLU A 261 66.57 59.41 -126.26
C GLU A 261 65.62 60.31 -127.09
N THR A 262 64.47 60.69 -126.53
CA THR A 262 63.55 61.64 -127.17
C THR A 262 64.05 63.08 -127.10
N SER A 263 64.71 63.51 -126.03
CA SER A 263 65.34 64.84 -125.95
C SER A 263 66.51 65.03 -126.93
N GLU A 264 67.29 63.97 -127.21
CA GLU A 264 68.40 64.04 -128.17
C GLU A 264 67.91 64.04 -129.64
N LYS A 265 66.80 63.36 -129.94
CA LYS A 265 66.24 63.30 -131.30
C LYS A 265 65.72 64.63 -131.85
N TYR A 266 65.45 65.63 -131.02
CA TYR A 266 64.94 66.93 -131.47
C TYR A 266 65.97 67.86 -132.14
N ARG A 267 67.25 67.46 -132.28
CA ARG A 267 68.29 68.33 -132.88
C ARG A 267 68.70 67.99 -134.34
N ARG A 268 67.93 67.18 -135.09
CA ARG A 268 68.17 66.96 -136.55
C ARG A 268 66.89 66.84 -137.41
N VAL A 269 66.38 68.01 -137.84
CA VAL A 269 65.77 68.31 -139.17
C VAL A 269 64.49 67.55 -139.62
N SER A 270 63.65 68.25 -140.40
CA SER A 270 62.28 67.92 -140.88
C SER A 270 62.27 67.98 -142.45
N PRO A 271 61.17 68.02 -143.27
CA PRO A 271 59.72 68.07 -142.99
C PRO A 271 58.74 67.35 -144.01
N ARG A 272 57.42 67.62 -143.86
CA ARG A 272 56.30 67.58 -144.86
C ARG A 272 55.67 66.20 -145.25
N PRO A 273 54.42 66.14 -145.81
CA PRO A 273 53.18 66.79 -145.31
C PRO A 273 51.82 66.02 -145.52
N CYS A 274 50.85 66.19 -144.61
CA CYS A 274 49.37 66.14 -144.84
C CYS A 274 48.70 64.81 -145.32
N PRO A 275 47.34 64.67 -145.34
CA PRO A 275 46.26 65.62 -144.98
C PRO A 275 45.33 65.18 -143.81
N ALA A 276 44.22 65.91 -143.60
CA ALA A 276 43.18 65.78 -142.53
C ALA A 276 41.80 66.29 -143.08
N PRO A 277 40.67 66.42 -142.33
CA PRO A 277 40.27 65.96 -140.98
C PRO A 277 39.30 64.74 -141.08
N PRO A 278 37.97 64.65 -140.70
CA PRO A 278 36.97 65.53 -140.00
C PRO A 278 36.68 65.11 -138.51
N PRO A 279 35.66 65.68 -137.78
CA PRO A 279 35.63 65.68 -136.30
C PRO A 279 34.39 64.97 -135.62
N PRO A 280 33.70 65.43 -134.52
CA PRO A 280 33.28 64.54 -133.42
C PRO A 280 31.73 64.38 -133.26
N LEU A 281 31.25 63.70 -132.19
CA LEU A 281 30.32 64.24 -131.17
C LEU A 281 29.63 63.17 -130.27
N LEU A 282 29.42 63.56 -129.00
CA LEU A 282 28.29 63.31 -128.06
C LEU A 282 27.49 61.98 -128.01
N SER A 283 27.31 61.54 -126.75
CA SER A 283 26.08 60.96 -126.14
C SER A 283 25.72 59.49 -126.42
N GLY A 284 25.07 58.86 -125.44
CA GLY A 284 24.58 57.47 -125.53
C GLY A 284 24.40 56.76 -124.18
N ARG A 285 23.34 57.08 -123.43
CA ARG A 285 22.76 56.12 -122.46
C ARG A 285 22.02 55.04 -123.23
N PHE A 286 22.04 53.78 -122.79
CA PHE A 286 20.84 53.03 -122.38
C PHE A 286 21.15 51.63 -121.83
N THR A 287 20.49 51.27 -120.74
CA THR A 287 20.23 49.90 -120.22
C THR A 287 18.97 49.33 -120.94
N PRO A 288 18.47 48.07 -120.73
CA PRO A 288 18.76 47.11 -119.66
C PRO A 288 18.75 45.59 -120.03
N CYS A 289 18.96 44.73 -119.03
CA CYS A 289 18.19 43.49 -118.72
C CYS A 289 18.76 42.92 -117.39
N ARG A 290 18.06 42.78 -116.26
CA ARG A 290 16.67 42.42 -115.85
C ARG A 290 16.47 40.91 -115.65
N GLY A 291 16.11 40.53 -114.42
CA GLY A 291 16.09 39.18 -113.87
C GLY A 291 16.59 39.24 -112.42
N GLN A 292 15.88 39.87 -111.48
CA GLN A 292 14.64 39.39 -110.84
C GLN A 292 14.77 37.95 -110.30
N GLY A 293 14.75 37.82 -108.97
CA GLY A 293 15.02 36.59 -108.23
C GLY A 293 14.91 36.83 -106.71
N SER A 294 13.77 37.33 -106.26
CA SER A 294 13.45 37.64 -104.85
C SER A 294 11.91 37.67 -104.70
N PRO A 295 11.32 37.63 -103.48
CA PRO A 295 11.93 37.37 -102.16
C PRO A 295 11.21 36.25 -101.38
N SER A 296 11.64 35.98 -100.15
CA SER A 296 10.70 35.77 -99.04
C SER A 296 11.28 36.34 -97.75
N SER A 297 10.46 37.11 -97.02
CA SER A 297 10.90 37.94 -95.90
C SER A 297 9.97 37.79 -94.70
N SER A 298 10.52 37.49 -93.53
CA SER A 298 9.95 37.79 -92.22
C SER A 298 10.97 37.49 -91.11
N SER A 299 10.92 38.06 -89.90
CA SER A 299 10.42 39.36 -89.44
C SER A 299 11.08 39.62 -88.08
N SER A 300 11.57 40.83 -87.83
CA SER A 300 12.09 41.24 -86.51
C SER A 300 11.00 42.03 -85.73
N PRO A 301 11.25 42.53 -84.50
CA PRO A 301 11.54 41.74 -83.30
C PRO A 301 10.63 42.17 -82.11
N ILE A 302 10.53 41.36 -81.05
CA ILE A 302 9.93 41.81 -79.77
C ILE A 302 10.85 41.46 -78.59
N ARG A 303 10.86 42.34 -77.59
CA ARG A 303 11.70 42.32 -76.38
C ARG A 303 10.78 42.38 -75.14
N ALA A 304 11.32 41.99 -73.98
CA ALA A 304 10.77 42.19 -72.63
C ALA A 304 9.62 41.24 -72.19
N ARG A 305 9.35 41.02 -70.88
CA ARG A 305 10.18 40.93 -69.64
C ARG A 305 9.20 40.62 -68.48
N ARG A 306 9.64 39.90 -67.42
CA ARG A 306 8.89 39.68 -66.14
C ARG A 306 7.60 38.79 -66.31
N THR A 307 6.97 38.21 -65.29
CA THR A 307 7.36 37.82 -63.90
C THR A 307 6.46 36.66 -63.43
N TRP A 308 6.86 36.03 -62.32
CA TRP A 308 6.05 35.14 -61.46
C TRP A 308 4.62 35.63 -61.18
N THR A 309 3.69 34.67 -61.10
CA THR A 309 2.65 34.66 -60.04
C THR A 309 2.27 33.21 -59.68
N ILE A 310 2.18 32.95 -58.38
CA ILE A 310 1.53 31.79 -57.75
C ILE A 310 0.16 32.26 -57.27
N LEU A 311 -0.88 31.42 -57.29
CA LEU A 311 -1.88 31.27 -56.22
C LEU A 311 -2.85 30.10 -56.53
N PRO A 312 -3.50 29.48 -55.52
CA PRO A 312 -4.36 28.30 -55.66
C PRO A 312 -5.85 28.61 -55.49
N THR A 313 -6.70 27.62 -55.76
CA THR A 313 -7.96 27.23 -55.05
C THR A 313 -8.59 26.08 -55.84
N GLY A 314 -9.21 25.07 -55.21
CA GLY A 314 -9.35 24.79 -53.78
C GLY A 314 -9.97 23.40 -53.57
#